data_AF-A0A847V1L9-F1
#
_entry.id   AF-A0A847V1L9-F1
#
_cell.length_a   1.000
_cell.length_b   1.000
_cell.length_c   1.000
_cell.angle_alpha   90.00
_cell.angle_beta   90.00
_cell.angle_gamma   90.00
#
_symmetry.space_group_name_H-M   'P 1'
#
loop_
_entity.id
_entity.type
_entity.pdbx_description
1 polymer ?
#
loop_
_entity_poly.entity_id
_entity_poly.type
_entity_poly.pdbx_seq_one_letter_code
_entity_poly.pdbx_strand_id
1 'polypeptide(L)'
;NVLYSMGIYPSVRTFRLRHSQRFADFEEAMAHFRSQYAITTLEQEAIVREHLGRVLVEENGGFSLPASSIRAKIWWDNGSEEDGLVER
;
A
#
# COMPACT_ATOMS: atom_id res chain seq x y z
N ASN A 1 -25.85 -11.95 7.30
CA ASN A 1 -25.95 -10.71 6.50
C ASN A 1 -27.21 -10.82 5.65
N VAL A 2 -28.02 -9.76 5.58
CA VAL A 2 -29.29 -9.68 4.82
C VAL A 2 -29.13 -10.11 3.35
N LEU A 3 -28.04 -9.72 2.68
CA LEU A 3 -27.79 -10.08 1.27
C LEU A 3 -27.62 -11.60 1.10
N TYR A 4 -26.92 -12.22 2.04
CA TYR A 4 -26.66 -13.66 2.04
C TYR A 4 -27.95 -14.47 2.26
N SER A 5 -28.86 -13.99 3.12
CA SER A 5 -30.19 -14.60 3.30
C SER A 5 -31.10 -14.42 2.08
N MET A 6 -30.82 -13.45 1.21
CA MET A 6 -31.52 -13.27 -0.07
C MET A 6 -30.88 -14.09 -1.22
N GLY A 7 -29.86 -14.91 -0.93
CA GLY A 7 -29.15 -15.70 -1.95
C GLY A 7 -28.20 -14.87 -2.84
N ILE A 8 -27.86 -13.64 -2.43
CA ILE A 8 -26.96 -12.76 -3.17
C ILE A 8 -25.55 -12.87 -2.55
N TYR A 9 -24.65 -13.48 -3.31
CA TYR A 9 -23.27 -13.75 -2.89
C TYR A 9 -22.30 -12.74 -3.52
N PRO A 10 -21.26 -12.30 -2.78
CA PRO A 10 -20.25 -11.44 -3.36
C PRO A 10 -19.40 -12.20 -4.38
N SER A 11 -19.08 -11.52 -5.47
CA SER A 11 -17.91 -11.88 -6.28
C SER A 11 -16.65 -11.44 -5.55
N VAL A 12 -15.62 -12.28 -5.56
CA VAL A 12 -14.34 -12.00 -4.93
C VAL A 12 -13.23 -12.28 -5.92
N ARG A 13 -12.34 -11.30 -6.11
CA ARG A 13 -11.10 -11.49 -6.87
C ARG A 13 -9.92 -10.95 -6.10
N THR A 14 -8.89 -11.77 -5.97
CA THR A 14 -7.60 -11.35 -5.44
C THR A 14 -6.69 -10.84 -6.56
N PHE A 15 -5.97 -9.76 -6.29
CA PHE A 15 -4.98 -9.22 -7.22
C PHE A 15 -3.80 -8.64 -6.45
N ARG A 16 -2.64 -8.53 -7.10
CA ARG A 16 -1.46 -7.88 -6.52
C ARG A 16 -1.50 -6.40 -6.89
N LEU A 17 -1.62 -5.54 -5.88
CA LEU A 17 -1.47 -4.09 -6.05
C LEU A 17 -0.01 -3.70 -5.78
N ARG A 18 0.69 -3.27 -6.83
CA ARG A 18 1.99 -2.62 -6.71
C ARG A 18 1.75 -1.13 -6.46
N HIS A 19 2.47 -0.58 -5.50
CA HIS A 19 2.45 0.85 -5.20
C HIS A 19 3.85 1.27 -4.77
N SER A 20 4.16 2.54 -4.90
CA SER A 20 5.42 3.08 -4.41
C SER A 20 5.12 4.31 -3.55
N GLN A 21 5.68 4.34 -2.36
CA GLN A 21 5.63 5.53 -1.52
C GLN A 21 6.83 6.41 -1.87
N ARG A 22 6.58 7.67 -2.20
CA ARG A 22 7.62 8.61 -2.64
C ARG A 22 7.94 9.60 -1.54
N PHE A 23 9.21 9.95 -1.45
CA PHE A 23 9.77 10.93 -0.53
C PHE A 23 10.70 11.85 -1.32
N ALA A 24 10.70 13.14 -1.01
CA ALA A 24 11.61 14.12 -1.60
C ALA A 24 13.07 13.82 -1.20
N ASP A 25 13.30 13.41 0.05
CA ASP A 25 14.62 13.05 0.55
C ASP A 25 14.56 11.94 1.62
N PHE A 26 15.75 11.52 2.07
CA PHE A 26 15.88 10.45 3.06
C PHE A 26 15.34 10.85 4.44
N GLU A 27 15.47 12.12 4.84
CA GLU A 27 15.01 12.59 6.15
C GLU A 27 13.48 12.68 6.21
N GLU A 28 12.82 12.99 5.09
CA GLU A 28 11.36 12.88 4.97
C GLU A 28 10.89 11.43 5.15
N ALA A 29 11.57 10.46 4.51
CA ALA A 29 11.29 9.05 4.72
C ALA A 29 11.49 8.66 6.20
N MET A 30 12.60 9.08 6.81
CA MET A 30 12.87 8.82 8.22
C MET A 30 11.81 9.44 9.14
N ALA A 31 11.34 10.66 8.87
CA ALA A 31 10.28 11.31 9.63
C ALA A 31 8.95 10.56 9.53
N HIS A 32 8.60 10.08 8.33
CA HIS A 32 7.40 9.26 8.11
C HIS A 32 7.42 8.00 8.99
N PHE A 33 8.52 7.23 8.94
CA PHE A 33 8.64 5.97 9.67
C PHE A 33 8.87 6.16 11.18
N ARG A 34 9.48 7.28 11.60
CA ARG A 34 9.57 7.63 13.02
C ARG A 34 8.20 7.73 13.67
N SER A 35 7.25 8.40 13.00
CA SER A 35 5.86 8.50 13.46
C SER A 35 5.16 7.14 13.42
N GLN A 36 5.28 6.43 12.29
CA GLN A 36 4.56 5.16 12.08
C GLN A 36 5.00 4.05 13.04
N TYR A 37 6.28 3.98 13.38
CA TYR A 37 6.84 2.96 14.27
C TYR A 37 6.99 3.41 15.72
N ALA A 38 6.55 4.63 16.06
CA ALA A 38 6.69 5.20 17.39
C ALA A 38 8.14 5.09 17.94
N ILE A 39 9.12 5.47 17.10
CA ILE A 39 10.54 5.38 17.42
C ILE A 39 10.85 6.37 18.55
N THR A 40 11.42 5.89 19.65
CA THR A 40 11.72 6.70 20.84
C THR A 40 13.19 6.63 21.27
N THR A 41 13.98 5.75 20.66
CA THR A 41 15.40 5.54 21.02
C THR A 41 16.31 5.66 19.80
N LEU A 42 17.58 6.00 20.05
CA LEU A 42 18.61 6.08 19.01
C LEU A 42 18.90 4.73 18.36
N GLU A 43 18.79 3.64 19.12
CA GLU A 43 18.98 2.28 18.60
C GLU A 43 17.89 1.91 17.59
N GLN A 44 16.61 2.17 17.92
CA GLN A 44 15.49 1.97 17.00
C GLN A 44 15.64 2.83 15.73
N GLU A 45 16.06 4.09 15.88
CA GLU A 45 16.31 4.96 14.75
C GLU A 45 17.43 4.42 13.84
N ALA A 46 18.53 3.94 14.42
CA ALA A 46 19.65 3.37 13.66
C ALA A 46 19.21 2.15 12.84
N ILE A 47 18.41 1.26 13.42
CA ILE A 47 17.86 0.07 12.74
C ILE A 47 17.00 0.48 11.54
N VAL A 48 16.09 1.44 11.73
CA VAL A 48 15.21 1.91 10.65
C VAL A 48 16.00 2.63 9.57
N ARG A 49 16.96 3.49 9.95
CA ARG A 49 17.84 4.18 9.01
C ARG A 49 18.66 3.21 8.17
N GLU A 50 19.26 2.19 8.79
CA GLU A 50 19.99 1.13 8.07
C GLU A 50 19.06 0.36 7.12
N HIS A 51 17.84 0.05 7.56
CA HIS A 51 16.86 -0.63 6.72
C HIS A 51 16.48 0.22 5.50
N LEU A 52 16.09 1.48 5.71
CA LEU A 52 15.72 2.42 4.64
C LEU A 52 16.86 2.63 3.65
N GLY A 53 18.11 2.70 4.11
CA GLY A 53 19.28 2.79 3.24
C GLY A 53 19.46 1.60 2.29
N ARG A 54 18.84 0.45 2.59
CA ARG A 54 18.87 -0.74 1.73
C ARG A 54 17.65 -0.87 0.82
N VAL A 55 16.49 -0.36 1.23
CA VAL A 55 15.21 -0.62 0.54
C VAL A 55 14.69 0.56 -0.27
N LEU A 56 15.13 1.79 0.02
CA LEU A 56 14.77 2.96 -0.78
C LEU A 56 15.57 2.96 -2.09
N VAL A 57 14.87 3.27 -3.18
CA VAL A 57 15.46 3.44 -4.50
C VAL A 57 15.50 4.92 -4.83
N GLU A 58 16.66 5.43 -5.22
CA GLU A 58 16.80 6.81 -5.68
C GLU A 58 16.28 6.94 -7.12
N GLU A 59 15.24 7.75 -7.33
CA GLU A 59 14.57 7.91 -8.62
C GLU A 59 14.01 9.33 -8.77
N ASN A 60 14.30 9.97 -9.91
CA ASN A 60 13.79 11.31 -10.27
C ASN A 60 14.10 12.39 -9.21
N GLY A 61 15.29 12.34 -8.60
CA GLY A 61 15.72 13.34 -7.61
C GLY A 61 15.06 13.20 -6.23
N GLY A 62 14.47 12.04 -5.94
CA GLY A 62 13.98 11.69 -4.60
C GLY A 62 14.11 10.19 -4.35
N PHE A 63 13.43 9.71 -3.30
CA PHE A 63 13.43 8.31 -2.91
C PHE A 63 12.05 7.67 -3.12
N SER A 64 12.05 6.41 -3.53
CA SER A 64 10.85 5.59 -3.66
C SER A 64 10.99 4.31 -2.85
N LEU A 65 9.93 3.92 -2.13
CA LEU A 65 9.81 2.65 -1.43
C LEU A 65 8.84 1.76 -2.21
N PRO A 66 9.34 0.81 -3.04
CA PRO A 66 8.49 -0.11 -3.75
C PRO A 66 7.79 -1.07 -2.77
N ALA A 67 6.46 -1.09 -2.82
CA ALA A 67 5.64 -1.95 -2.00
C ALA A 67 4.64 -2.75 -2.84
N SER A 68 4.30 -3.95 -2.38
CA SER A 68 3.22 -4.72 -2.99
C SER A 68 2.35 -5.36 -1.92
N SER A 69 1.05 -5.39 -2.18
CA SER A 69 0.06 -6.01 -1.30
C SER A 69 -0.85 -6.91 -2.13
N ILE A 70 -1.30 -8.01 -1.55
CA ILE A 70 -2.42 -8.77 -2.10
C ILE A 70 -3.69 -8.11 -1.61
N ARG A 71 -4.54 -7.69 -2.56
CA ARG A 71 -5.83 -7.04 -2.30
C ARG A 71 -6.95 -7.95 -2.77
N ALA A 72 -8.08 -7.89 -2.08
CA ALA A 72 -9.32 -8.52 -2.51
C ALA A 72 -10.29 -7.43 -2.97
N LYS A 73 -10.75 -7.51 -4.21
CA LYS A 73 -11.92 -6.78 -4.69
C LYS A 73 -13.14 -7.63 -4.39
N ILE A 74 -14.11 -7.04 -3.68
CA ILE A 74 -15.37 -7.67 -3.32
C ILE A 74 -16.48 -6.78 -3.89
N TRP A 75 -17.37 -7.34 -4.69
CA TRP A 75 -18.48 -6.61 -5.29
C TRP A 75 -19.70 -7.51 -5.47
N TRP A 76 -20.87 -6.90 -5.64
CA TRP A 76 -22.13 -7.57 -5.92
C TRP A 76 -22.61 -7.12 -7.29
N ASP A 77 -23.10 -8.06 -8.09
CA ASP A 77 -23.76 -7.76 -9.35
C ASP A 77 -25.14 -7.15 -9.05
N ASN A 78 -25.37 -5.93 -9.52
CA ASN A 78 -26.62 -5.18 -9.36
C ASN A 78 -27.47 -5.17 -10.65
N GLY A 79 -27.07 -5.93 -11.68
CA GLY A 79 -27.78 -5.99 -12.96
C GLY A 79 -27.62 -4.77 -13.86
N SER A 80 -26.71 -3.84 -13.53
CA SER A 80 -26.28 -2.76 -14.44
C SER A 80 -24.87 -3.06 -14.97
N GLU A 81 -24.70 -3.08 -16.29
CA GLU A 81 -23.37 -3.09 -16.93
C GLU A 81 -22.64 -1.80 -16.55
N GLU A 82 -21.60 -1.91 -15.71
CA GLU A 82 -20.60 -0.84 -15.55
C GLU A 82 -19.30 -1.22 -16.27
N ASP A 83 -18.96 -0.35 -17.22
CA ASP A 83 -17.85 -0.37 -18.15
C ASP A 83 -16.48 -0.52 -17.49
N GLY A 84 -15.56 -1.07 -18.28
CA GLY A 84 -14.18 -1.33 -17.89
C GLY A 84 -13.45 -0.09 -17.40
N LEU A 85 -13.05 -0.11 -16.13
CA LEU A 85 -11.90 0.65 -15.66
C LEU A 85 -10.64 -0.08 -16.10
N VAL A 86 -10.05 0.41 -17.19
CA VAL A 86 -8.68 0.10 -17.60
C VAL A 86 -7.74 0.67 -16.53
N GLU A 87 -7.24 -0.18 -15.64
CA GLU A 87 -6.10 0.16 -14.79
C GLU A 87 -4.84 0.19 -15.70
N ARG A 88 -4.35 1.40 -16.02
CA ARG A 88 -3.00 1.62 -16.56
C ARG A 88 -1.99 1.65 -15.43
#